data_AF-A0A8T6ZS61-F1
#
_entry.id   AF-A0A8T6ZS61-F1
#
_cell.length_a   1.000
_cell.length_b   1.000
_cell.length_c   1.000
_cell.angle_alpha   90.00
_cell.angle_beta   90.00
_cell.angle_gamma   90.00
#
_symmetry.space_group_name_H-M   'P 1'
#
loop_
_entity.id
_entity.type
_entity.pdbx_description
1 polymer ?
#
loop_
_entity_poly.entity_id
_entity_poly.type
_entity_poly.pdbx_seq_one_letter_code
_entity_poly.pdbx_strand_id
1 'polypeptide(L)'
;MTWYSGLALLVAASIAGQAVAQLPPGYWDVDRSQPLLDRTLEITLAPDLASLEDSELRAVQRLLEAGAILHRMYEAQKHDQAPYAFEALNELVTIDSPTALDNLQRLFRLFRGPIATTLDNERLAFLPVSPESPGKAVYPEGISALEVENFMARGLNTGDILGDRSVVRRATLRNLRQDIGSLQDYPVLGTLHPGLGERLARLVQNPDPNVLYAVPYSVAWAPSVVRIYDLLREASDLMQATDADFAAYLRLRAHD
;
A
#
# COMPACT_ATOMS: atom_id res chain seq x y z
N MET A 1 -3.74 37.96 -76.37
CA MET A 1 -5.20 38.11 -76.27
C MET A 1 -5.76 36.79 -75.80
N THR A 2 -6.33 36.77 -74.58
CA THR A 2 -7.33 35.81 -74.04
C THR A 2 -6.98 34.31 -73.96
N TRP A 3 -7.13 33.56 -72.85
CA TRP A 3 -7.79 33.74 -71.55
C TRP A 3 -7.23 32.73 -70.53
N TYR A 4 -7.42 33.07 -69.25
CA TYR A 4 -7.22 32.25 -68.05
C TYR A 4 -8.15 31.02 -68.02
N SER A 5 -7.68 29.91 -67.45
CA SER A 5 -8.54 28.88 -66.87
C SER A 5 -7.83 28.28 -65.65
N GLY A 6 -8.53 28.39 -64.51
CA GLY A 6 -8.00 28.23 -63.18
C GLY A 6 -7.86 26.77 -62.77
N LEU A 7 -6.78 26.50 -62.03
CA LEU A 7 -6.60 25.28 -61.28
C LEU A 7 -7.11 25.55 -59.85
N ALA A 8 -8.27 24.99 -59.51
CA ALA A 8 -8.77 24.96 -58.14
C ALA A 8 -8.00 23.89 -57.37
N LEU A 9 -7.09 24.32 -56.50
CA LEU A 9 -6.41 23.47 -55.53
C LEU A 9 -7.37 23.21 -54.36
N LEU A 10 -7.96 22.01 -54.34
CA LEU A 10 -8.70 21.49 -53.19
C LEU A 10 -7.68 21.02 -52.15
N VAL A 11 -7.34 21.90 -51.20
CA VAL A 11 -6.59 21.51 -50.00
C VAL A 11 -7.57 20.85 -49.05
N ALA A 12 -7.62 19.51 -49.08
CA ALA A 12 -8.26 18.74 -48.02
C ALA A 12 -7.36 18.83 -46.78
N ALA A 13 -7.69 19.75 -45.87
CA ALA A 13 -7.10 19.79 -44.54
C ALA A 13 -7.59 18.57 -43.76
N SER A 14 -6.78 17.51 -43.73
CA SER A 14 -6.95 16.41 -42.78
C SER A 14 -6.74 16.95 -41.37
N ILE A 15 -7.83 17.26 -40.67
CA ILE A 15 -7.81 17.42 -39.22
C ILE A 15 -7.57 16.01 -38.66
N ALA A 16 -6.30 15.62 -38.55
CA ALA A 16 -5.90 14.52 -37.71
C ALA A 16 -6.09 15.00 -36.26
N GLY A 17 -7.33 14.90 -35.76
CA GLY A 17 -7.56 14.88 -34.33
C GLY A 17 -6.80 13.69 -33.80
N GLN A 18 -5.68 13.94 -33.12
CA GLN A 18 -5.04 12.92 -32.30
C GLN A 18 -6.10 12.47 -31.31
N ALA A 19 -6.64 11.26 -31.51
CA ALA A 19 -7.40 10.60 -30.48
C ALA A 19 -6.44 10.40 -29.31
N VAL A 20 -6.54 11.26 -28.30
CA VAL A 20 -5.85 11.05 -27.03
C VAL A 20 -6.34 9.69 -26.56
N ALA A 21 -5.46 8.69 -26.46
CA ALA A 21 -5.86 7.40 -25.94
C ALA A 21 -6.39 7.62 -24.53
N GLN A 22 -7.70 7.40 -24.40
CA GLN A 22 -8.41 7.71 -23.17
C GLN A 22 -8.17 6.56 -22.20
N LEU A 23 -7.77 6.91 -20.97
CA LEU A 23 -7.65 5.91 -19.92
C LEU A 23 -9.00 5.20 -19.71
N PRO A 24 -8.98 3.94 -19.23
CA PRO A 24 -10.22 3.25 -18.88
C PRO A 24 -11.06 4.06 -17.88
N PRO A 25 -12.38 3.79 -17.78
CA PRO A 25 -13.23 4.45 -16.81
C PRO A 25 -12.71 4.29 -15.37
N GLY A 26 -12.81 5.37 -14.58
CA GLY A 26 -12.43 5.39 -13.16
C GLY A 26 -11.03 5.92 -12.87
N TYR A 27 -10.16 6.04 -13.87
CA TYR A 27 -8.90 6.77 -13.74
C TYR A 27 -9.11 8.27 -13.95
N TRP A 28 -8.40 9.10 -13.21
CA TRP A 28 -8.35 10.54 -13.52
C TRP A 28 -7.51 10.81 -14.76
N ASP A 29 -7.90 11.83 -15.52
CA ASP A 29 -7.16 12.35 -16.65
C ASP A 29 -6.11 13.39 -16.23
N VAL A 30 -5.43 13.98 -17.21
CA VAL A 30 -4.43 15.04 -17.00
C VAL A 30 -5.06 16.27 -16.36
N ASP A 31 -6.24 16.69 -16.81
CA ASP A 31 -6.91 17.91 -16.35
C ASP A 31 -7.24 17.84 -14.85
N ARG A 32 -7.59 16.65 -14.34
CA ARG A 32 -7.82 16.45 -12.91
C ARG A 32 -6.55 16.20 -12.11
N SER A 33 -5.53 15.54 -12.68
CA SER A 33 -4.34 15.11 -11.94
C SER A 33 -3.23 16.17 -11.87
N GLN A 34 -3.00 16.89 -12.97
CA GLN A 34 -1.91 17.86 -13.10
C GLN A 34 -1.97 18.99 -12.06
N PRO A 35 -3.14 19.61 -11.76
CA PRO A 35 -3.20 20.72 -10.80
C PRO A 35 -2.73 20.35 -9.39
N LEU A 36 -2.86 19.07 -8.98
CA LEU A 36 -2.36 18.60 -7.69
C LEU A 36 -0.83 18.50 -7.70
N LEU A 37 -0.25 18.03 -8.81
CA LEU A 37 1.21 17.92 -8.96
C LEU A 37 1.87 19.29 -9.10
N ASP A 38 1.23 20.25 -9.78
CA ASP A 38 1.73 21.63 -9.90
C ASP A 38 1.83 22.34 -8.54
N ARG A 39 1.05 21.88 -7.54
CA ARG A 39 1.10 22.37 -6.15
C ARG A 39 2.04 21.56 -5.26
N THR A 40 2.74 20.58 -5.82
CA THR A 40 3.68 19.73 -5.10
C THR A 40 5.11 20.17 -5.40
N LEU A 41 5.91 20.42 -4.36
CA LEU A 41 7.34 20.66 -4.50
C LEU A 41 8.11 19.35 -4.56
N GLU A 42 8.98 19.21 -5.54
CA GLU A 42 9.89 18.07 -5.63
C GLU A 42 11.27 18.46 -5.09
N ILE A 43 11.79 17.65 -4.16
CA ILE A 43 13.13 17.81 -3.59
C ILE A 43 13.88 16.52 -3.83
N THR A 44 15.06 16.62 -4.45
CA THR A 44 15.96 15.48 -4.62
C THR A 44 16.88 15.37 -3.41
N LEU A 45 16.84 14.22 -2.73
CA LEU A 45 17.78 13.88 -1.68
C LEU A 45 18.91 13.03 -2.28
N ALA A 46 20.11 13.60 -2.35
CA ALA A 46 21.30 12.94 -2.88
C ALA A 46 22.44 13.04 -1.86
N PRO A 47 22.39 12.25 -0.77
CA PRO A 47 23.49 12.22 0.20
C PRO A 47 24.76 11.69 -0.44
N ASP A 48 25.92 12.21 -0.03
CA ASP A 48 27.20 11.64 -0.41
C ASP A 48 27.41 10.31 0.30
N LEU A 49 27.67 9.26 -0.48
CA LEU A 49 27.89 7.91 0.00
C LEU A 49 29.35 7.46 -0.14
N ALA A 50 30.24 8.34 -0.62
CA ALA A 50 31.64 7.99 -0.90
C ALA A 50 32.44 7.57 0.33
N SER A 51 31.98 7.93 1.54
CA SER A 51 32.61 7.53 2.79
C SER A 51 32.18 6.16 3.31
N LEU A 52 31.16 5.54 2.71
CA LEU A 52 30.65 4.25 3.16
C LEU A 52 31.53 3.11 2.64
N GLU A 53 31.82 2.15 3.52
CA GLU A 53 32.45 0.89 3.15
C GLU A 53 31.47 -0.03 2.40
N ASP A 54 32.01 -1.05 1.71
CA ASP A 54 31.19 -2.01 0.96
C ASP A 54 30.15 -2.74 1.85
N SER A 55 30.49 -3.03 3.10
CA SER A 55 29.59 -3.63 4.09
C SER A 55 28.43 -2.69 4.43
N GLU A 56 28.73 -1.40 4.62
CA GLU A 56 27.76 -0.36 4.96
C GLU A 56 26.84 -0.07 3.78
N LEU A 57 27.38 0.01 2.56
CA LEU A 57 26.58 0.15 1.34
C LEU A 57 25.59 -1.02 1.17
N ARG A 58 26.04 -2.25 1.45
CA ARG A 58 25.17 -3.42 1.42
C ARG A 58 24.12 -3.38 2.53
N ALA A 59 24.46 -2.89 3.73
CA ALA A 59 23.50 -2.70 4.80
C ALA A 59 22.43 -1.67 4.41
N VAL A 60 22.82 -0.54 3.80
CA VAL A 60 21.90 0.46 3.26
C VAL A 60 20.94 -0.15 2.24
N GLN A 61 21.44 -0.99 1.32
CA GLN A 61 20.57 -1.68 0.35
C GLN A 61 19.49 -2.53 1.06
N ARG A 62 19.86 -3.30 2.08
CA ARG A 62 18.90 -4.11 2.86
C ARG A 62 17.88 -3.25 3.61
N LEU A 63 18.31 -2.12 4.17
CA LEU A 63 17.42 -1.18 4.84
C LEU A 63 16.43 -0.54 3.87
N LEU A 64 16.87 -0.20 2.65
CA LEU A 64 15.99 0.32 1.60
C LEU A 64 14.99 -0.74 1.13
N GLU A 65 15.42 -1.99 0.98
CA GLU A 65 14.52 -3.12 0.68
C GLU A 65 13.46 -3.29 1.77
N ALA A 66 13.85 -3.25 3.04
CA ALA A 66 12.91 -3.35 4.18
C ALA A 66 11.95 -2.15 4.20
N GLY A 67 12.46 -0.94 3.97
CA GLY A 67 11.66 0.28 3.86
C GLY A 67 10.62 0.21 2.73
N ALA A 68 10.96 -0.38 1.59
CA ALA A 68 10.03 -0.58 0.49
C ALA A 68 8.88 -1.54 0.85
N ILE A 69 9.17 -2.61 1.61
CA ILE A 69 8.13 -3.54 2.09
C ILE A 69 7.22 -2.83 3.10
N LEU A 70 7.80 -2.08 4.05
CA LEU A 70 7.03 -1.28 5.02
C LEU A 70 6.12 -0.26 4.33
N HIS A 71 6.61 0.37 3.26
CA HIS A 71 5.82 1.31 2.48
C HIS A 71 4.58 0.64 1.86
N ARG A 72 4.75 -0.51 1.20
CA ARG A 72 3.63 -1.29 0.63
C ARG A 72 2.65 -1.76 1.69
N MET A 73 3.14 -2.18 2.85
CA MET A 73 2.27 -2.52 3.98
C MET A 73 1.45 -1.31 4.44
N TYR A 74 2.05 -0.13 4.51
CA TYR A 74 1.35 1.09 4.90
C TYR A 74 0.28 1.50 3.88
N GLU A 75 0.55 1.35 2.59
CA GLU A 75 -0.44 1.55 1.52
C GLU A 75 -1.62 0.59 1.68
N ALA A 76 -1.34 -0.70 1.92
CA ALA A 76 -2.36 -1.72 2.16
C ALA A 76 -3.16 -1.47 3.45
N GLN A 77 -2.58 -0.84 4.47
CA GLN A 77 -3.28 -0.41 5.68
C GLN A 77 -4.20 0.78 5.42
N LYS A 78 -3.80 1.68 4.52
CA LYS A 78 -4.58 2.86 4.16
C LYS A 78 -5.81 2.50 3.34
N HIS A 79 -5.65 1.56 2.43
CA HIS A 79 -6.74 1.09 1.57
C HIS A 79 -6.48 -0.35 1.14
N ASP A 80 -7.48 -1.21 1.29
CA ASP A 80 -7.44 -2.63 0.97
C ASP A 80 -7.14 -2.93 -0.51
N GLN A 81 -7.69 -2.13 -1.43
CA GLN A 81 -7.46 -2.21 -2.86
C GLN A 81 -6.16 -1.54 -3.35
N ALA A 82 -5.38 -0.87 -2.48
CA ALA A 82 -4.18 -0.14 -2.91
C ALA A 82 -3.15 -1.02 -3.64
N PRO A 83 -2.78 -2.24 -3.17
CA PRO A 83 -1.78 -3.06 -3.85
C PRO A 83 -2.21 -3.46 -5.26
N TYR A 84 -3.43 -3.98 -5.40
CA TYR A 84 -4.01 -4.36 -6.70
C TYR A 84 -4.17 -3.16 -7.63
N ALA A 85 -4.62 -2.00 -7.12
CA ALA A 85 -4.81 -0.82 -7.94
C ALA A 85 -3.49 -0.28 -8.50
N PHE A 86 -2.39 -0.39 -7.74
CA PHE A 86 -1.07 0.02 -8.21
C PHE A 86 -0.51 -0.95 -9.25
N GLU A 87 -0.70 -2.26 -9.06
CA GLU A 87 -0.34 -3.27 -10.06
C GLU A 87 -1.09 -3.03 -11.37
N ALA A 88 -2.42 -2.89 -11.29
CA ALA A 88 -3.25 -2.59 -12.45
C ALA A 88 -2.84 -1.28 -13.15
N LEU A 89 -2.48 -0.24 -12.38
CA LEU A 89 -1.96 1.02 -12.93
C LEU A 89 -0.66 0.79 -13.72
N ASN A 90 0.28 0.01 -13.18
CA ASN A 90 1.57 -0.26 -13.82
C ASN A 90 1.44 -1.17 -15.06
N GLU A 91 0.36 -1.93 -15.19
CA GLU A 91 0.08 -2.72 -16.39
C GLU A 91 -0.45 -1.85 -17.56
N LEU A 92 -0.95 -0.64 -17.29
CA LEU A 92 -1.47 0.29 -18.32
C LEU A 92 -0.38 0.96 -19.19
N VAL A 93 0.90 0.66 -18.98
CA VAL A 93 2.04 1.29 -19.69
C VAL A 93 1.99 1.10 -21.22
N THR A 94 1.11 0.25 -21.74
CA THR A 94 0.90 0.05 -23.19
C THR A 94 -0.10 1.03 -23.84
N ILE A 95 -0.61 2.05 -23.14
CA ILE A 95 -1.60 3.02 -23.65
C ILE A 95 -0.90 4.34 -24.06
N ASP A 96 -1.33 4.97 -25.16
CA ASP A 96 -0.80 6.25 -25.68
C ASP A 96 -1.09 7.50 -24.80
N SER A 97 -1.17 7.34 -23.47
CA SER A 97 -1.36 8.44 -22.51
C SER A 97 -0.27 8.48 -21.43
N PRO A 98 1.01 8.67 -21.82
CA PRO A 98 2.13 8.59 -20.89
C PRO A 98 2.05 9.65 -19.78
N THR A 99 1.58 10.86 -20.09
CA THR A 99 1.46 11.93 -19.09
C THR A 99 0.41 11.62 -18.04
N ALA A 100 -0.77 11.14 -18.44
CA ALA A 100 -1.82 10.79 -17.48
C ALA A 100 -1.37 9.64 -16.59
N LEU A 101 -0.70 8.63 -17.18
CA LEU A 101 -0.17 7.51 -16.41
C LEU A 101 0.93 7.92 -15.42
N ASP A 102 1.91 8.73 -15.86
CA ASP A 102 2.95 9.29 -14.98
C ASP A 102 2.32 10.08 -13.82
N ASN A 103 1.34 10.94 -14.13
CA ASN A 103 0.65 11.72 -13.11
C ASN A 103 0.00 10.81 -12.06
N LEU A 104 -0.71 9.76 -12.49
CA LEU A 104 -1.38 8.83 -11.58
C LEU A 104 -0.37 8.05 -10.72
N GLN A 105 0.76 7.64 -11.27
CA GLN A 105 1.83 6.97 -10.51
C GLN A 105 2.45 7.90 -9.46
N ARG A 106 2.71 9.17 -9.83
CA ARG A 106 3.22 10.20 -8.91
C ARG A 106 2.22 10.52 -7.80
N LEU A 107 0.94 10.66 -8.15
CA LEU A 107 -0.13 10.87 -7.17
C LEU A 107 -0.28 9.68 -6.22
N PHE A 108 -0.18 8.45 -6.72
CA PHE A 108 -0.21 7.24 -5.88
C PHE A 108 0.89 7.26 -4.82
N ARG A 109 2.12 7.60 -5.22
CA ARG A 109 3.24 7.74 -4.29
C ARG A 109 3.04 8.89 -3.30
N LEU A 110 2.55 10.05 -3.77
CA LEU A 110 2.31 11.23 -2.95
C LEU A 110 1.27 10.97 -1.85
N PHE A 111 0.14 10.36 -2.21
CA PHE A 111 -0.95 10.07 -1.29
C PHE A 111 -0.79 8.76 -0.53
N ARG A 112 0.13 7.89 -0.97
CA ARG A 112 0.39 6.55 -0.41
C ARG A 112 -0.85 5.67 -0.53
N GLY A 113 -1.41 5.63 -1.74
CA GLY A 113 -2.64 4.92 -2.06
C GLY A 113 -3.50 5.62 -3.12
N PRO A 114 -4.68 5.03 -3.46
CA PRO A 114 -5.51 5.44 -4.59
C PRO A 114 -6.48 6.61 -4.31
N ILE A 115 -6.41 7.20 -3.12
CA ILE A 115 -7.29 8.29 -2.67
C ILE A 115 -6.48 9.58 -2.54
N ALA A 116 -6.85 10.59 -3.33
CA ALA A 116 -6.23 11.91 -3.29
C ALA A 116 -7.01 12.86 -2.39
N THR A 117 -6.30 13.81 -1.78
CA THR A 117 -6.91 15.03 -1.23
C THR A 117 -6.86 16.12 -2.29
N THR A 118 -8.01 16.59 -2.76
CA THR A 118 -8.13 17.61 -3.80
C THR A 118 -7.75 19.00 -3.27
N LEU A 119 -7.60 19.97 -4.18
CA LEU A 119 -7.35 21.37 -3.82
C LEU A 119 -8.52 21.98 -3.03
N ASP A 120 -9.72 21.44 -3.19
CA ASP A 120 -10.93 21.80 -2.44
C ASP A 120 -11.06 21.01 -1.12
N ASN A 121 -10.01 20.30 -0.71
CA ASN A 121 -9.94 19.50 0.51
C ASN A 121 -10.95 18.33 0.56
N GLU A 122 -11.32 17.78 -0.60
CA GLU A 122 -12.14 16.57 -0.70
C GLU A 122 -11.26 15.32 -0.82
N ARG A 123 -11.74 14.17 -0.31
CA ARG A 123 -11.05 12.87 -0.43
C ARG A 123 -11.72 12.04 -1.51
N LEU A 124 -11.05 11.86 -2.64
CA LEU A 124 -11.62 11.21 -3.82
C LEU A 124 -10.68 10.14 -4.39
N ALA A 125 -11.24 9.05 -4.87
CA ALA A 125 -10.51 8.04 -5.62
C ALA A 125 -10.10 8.60 -7.00
N PHE A 126 -8.81 8.45 -7.33
CA PHE A 126 -8.27 8.78 -8.67
C PHE A 126 -7.92 7.56 -9.50
N LEU A 127 -8.05 6.36 -8.90
CA LEU A 127 -8.01 5.05 -9.54
C LEU A 127 -9.38 4.37 -9.41
N PRO A 128 -9.69 3.32 -10.20
CA PRO A 128 -10.97 2.59 -10.13
C PRO A 128 -11.08 1.70 -8.87
N VAL A 129 -11.21 2.35 -7.71
CA VAL A 129 -11.39 1.73 -6.40
C VAL A 129 -12.61 2.28 -5.69
N SER A 130 -13.04 1.59 -4.65
CA SER A 130 -14.07 2.08 -3.73
C SER A 130 -13.60 3.38 -3.03
N PRO A 131 -14.52 4.23 -2.55
CA PRO A 131 -14.17 5.34 -1.68
C PRO A 131 -13.51 4.86 -0.37
N GLU A 132 -12.75 5.75 0.27
CA GLU A 132 -12.16 5.43 1.58
C GLU A 132 -13.25 5.09 2.61
N SER A 133 -13.05 3.99 3.34
CA SER A 133 -13.95 3.54 4.39
C SER A 133 -13.47 3.98 5.79
N PRO A 134 -14.39 4.24 6.74
CA PRO A 134 -14.03 4.37 8.15
C PRO A 134 -13.26 3.15 8.64
N GLY A 135 -12.19 3.36 9.42
CA GLY A 135 -11.34 2.27 9.89
C GLY A 135 -10.35 1.72 8.86
N LYS A 136 -10.42 2.16 7.59
CA LYS A 136 -9.50 1.80 6.51
C LYS A 136 -9.41 0.27 6.37
N ALA A 137 -8.23 -0.26 6.08
CA ALA A 137 -8.03 -1.70 5.93
C ALA A 137 -7.59 -2.41 7.24
N VAL A 138 -7.56 -1.69 8.37
CA VAL A 138 -7.20 -2.26 9.67
C VAL A 138 -8.41 -2.66 10.51
N TYR A 139 -9.61 -2.26 10.07
CA TYR A 139 -10.89 -2.74 10.58
C TYR A 139 -11.70 -3.41 9.46
N PRO A 140 -12.75 -4.16 9.81
CA PRO A 140 -13.62 -4.76 8.79
C PRO A 140 -14.27 -3.68 7.92
N GLU A 141 -14.39 -3.97 6.62
CA GLU A 141 -15.11 -3.11 5.69
C GLU A 141 -16.53 -2.84 6.18
N GLY A 142 -16.94 -1.56 6.07
CA GLY A 142 -18.27 -1.10 6.45
C GLY A 142 -18.55 -1.09 7.96
N ILE A 143 -17.55 -1.34 8.82
CA ILE A 143 -17.75 -1.26 10.27
C ILE A 143 -18.05 0.17 10.69
N SER A 144 -18.93 0.32 11.69
CA SER A 144 -19.19 1.61 12.34
C SER A 144 -18.55 1.67 13.72
N ALA A 145 -18.26 2.88 14.21
CA ALA A 145 -17.79 3.09 15.58
C ALA A 145 -18.77 2.50 16.60
N LEU A 146 -20.07 2.71 16.40
CA LEU A 146 -21.13 2.17 17.25
C LEU A 146 -21.12 0.63 17.28
N GLU A 147 -20.80 -0.03 16.17
CA GLU A 147 -20.67 -1.49 16.14
C GLU A 147 -19.50 -1.97 17.02
N VAL A 148 -18.34 -1.30 16.93
CA VAL A 148 -17.18 -1.62 17.78
C VAL A 148 -17.49 -1.36 19.25
N GLU A 149 -18.12 -0.22 19.57
CA GLU A 149 -18.55 0.12 20.94
C GLU A 149 -19.52 -0.92 21.51
N ASN A 150 -20.54 -1.31 20.73
CA ASN A 150 -21.50 -2.32 21.14
C ASN A 150 -20.87 -3.70 21.32
N PHE A 151 -19.88 -4.04 20.48
CA PHE A 151 -19.11 -5.27 20.63
C PHE A 151 -18.31 -5.26 21.95
N MET A 152 -17.61 -4.16 22.23
CA MET A 152 -16.82 -4.00 23.46
C MET A 152 -17.70 -3.99 24.72
N ALA A 153 -18.89 -3.38 24.67
CA ALA A 153 -19.83 -3.31 25.78
C ALA A 153 -20.35 -4.69 26.23
N ARG A 154 -20.24 -5.72 25.38
CA ARG A 154 -20.59 -7.11 25.72
C ARG A 154 -19.53 -7.83 26.55
N GLY A 155 -18.41 -7.17 26.88
CA GLY A 155 -17.32 -7.73 27.67
C GLY A 155 -16.41 -8.69 26.89
N LEU A 156 -16.48 -8.69 25.56
CA LEU A 156 -15.70 -9.57 24.69
C LEU A 156 -14.37 -8.88 24.32
N ASN A 157 -13.29 -9.32 24.96
CA ASN A 157 -11.86 -9.07 24.66
C ASN A 157 -11.50 -7.63 24.18
N THR A 158 -11.50 -6.67 25.10
CA THR A 158 -11.41 -5.23 24.81
C THR A 158 -10.00 -4.71 24.50
N GLY A 159 -8.94 -5.32 25.04
CA GLY A 159 -7.57 -4.79 24.91
C GLY A 159 -6.99 -4.92 23.50
N ASP A 160 -7.25 -6.04 22.83
CA ASP A 160 -6.68 -6.34 21.52
C ASP A 160 -7.41 -5.61 20.39
N ILE A 161 -8.70 -5.32 20.52
CA ILE A 161 -9.51 -4.70 19.45
C ILE A 161 -9.10 -3.24 19.22
N LEU A 162 -8.70 -2.54 20.28
CA LEU A 162 -8.19 -1.17 20.21
C LEU A 162 -6.66 -1.11 20.16
N GLY A 163 -5.99 -2.25 19.93
CA GLY A 163 -4.53 -2.32 19.93
C GLY A 163 -3.90 -1.61 18.73
N ASP A 164 -2.80 -0.89 18.98
CA ASP A 164 -2.09 -0.11 17.96
C ASP A 164 -1.41 -0.97 16.88
N ARG A 165 -1.21 -2.27 17.15
CA ARG A 165 -0.48 -3.21 16.28
C ARG A 165 -1.31 -4.44 15.91
N SER A 166 -2.61 -4.24 15.73
CA SER A 166 -3.53 -5.31 15.34
C SER A 166 -4.49 -4.90 14.25
N VAL A 167 -4.81 -5.86 13.38
CA VAL A 167 -5.91 -5.75 12.42
C VAL A 167 -7.13 -6.41 13.04
N VAL A 168 -8.25 -5.69 13.06
CA VAL A 168 -9.53 -6.22 13.51
C VAL A 168 -10.26 -6.85 12.33
N ARG A 169 -10.74 -8.07 12.52
CA ARG A 169 -11.48 -8.84 11.51
C ARG A 169 -12.79 -9.36 12.10
N ARG A 170 -13.79 -9.54 11.24
CA ARG A 170 -14.98 -10.35 11.56
C ARG A 170 -14.60 -11.82 11.56
N ALA A 171 -15.10 -12.62 12.52
CA ALA A 171 -14.84 -14.06 12.67
C ALA A 171 -15.58 -14.90 11.62
N THR A 172 -15.45 -14.51 10.34
CA THR A 172 -15.86 -15.30 9.19
C THR A 172 -14.89 -16.46 8.98
N LEU A 173 -15.39 -17.56 8.43
CA LEU A 173 -14.55 -18.72 8.12
C LEU A 173 -13.39 -18.37 7.18
N ARG A 174 -13.59 -17.44 6.24
CA ARG A 174 -12.54 -16.96 5.32
C ARG A 174 -11.40 -16.28 6.08
N ASN A 175 -11.72 -15.30 6.92
CA ASN A 175 -10.70 -14.56 7.69
C ASN A 175 -9.95 -15.50 8.65
N LEU A 176 -10.69 -16.34 9.38
CA LEU A 176 -10.09 -17.26 10.34
C LEU A 176 -9.14 -18.26 9.68
N ARG A 177 -9.51 -18.81 8.52
CA ARG A 177 -8.64 -19.70 7.74
C ARG A 177 -7.39 -18.98 7.24
N GLN A 178 -7.52 -17.74 6.79
CA GLN A 178 -6.38 -16.93 6.37
C GLN A 178 -5.38 -16.73 7.51
N ASP A 179 -5.84 -16.31 8.70
CA ASP A 179 -4.93 -16.04 9.80
C ASP A 179 -4.34 -17.32 10.42
N ILE A 180 -5.09 -18.43 10.43
CA ILE A 180 -4.55 -19.75 10.79
C ILE A 180 -3.50 -20.20 9.77
N GLY A 181 -3.74 -19.98 8.48
CA GLY A 181 -2.77 -20.25 7.41
C GLY A 181 -1.46 -19.51 7.65
N SER A 182 -1.50 -18.21 7.98
CA SER A 182 -0.30 -17.45 8.34
C SER A 182 0.50 -18.09 9.49
N LEU A 183 -0.17 -18.61 10.53
CA LEU A 183 0.51 -19.29 11.64
C LEU A 183 1.07 -20.65 11.26
N GLN A 184 0.47 -21.34 10.28
CA GLN A 184 0.95 -22.62 9.76
C GLN A 184 2.17 -22.43 8.85
N ASP A 185 2.11 -21.44 7.97
CA ASP A 185 3.20 -21.09 7.03
C ASP A 185 4.41 -20.51 7.77
N TYR A 186 4.18 -19.81 8.90
CA TYR A 186 5.22 -19.19 9.71
C TYR A 186 5.10 -19.59 11.21
N PRO A 187 5.48 -20.82 11.59
CA PRO A 187 5.27 -21.34 12.95
C PRO A 187 5.93 -20.53 14.07
N VAL A 188 7.02 -19.81 13.77
CA VAL A 188 7.69 -18.91 14.72
C VAL A 188 6.73 -17.85 15.26
N LEU A 189 5.77 -17.39 14.46
CA LEU A 189 4.76 -16.41 14.87
C LEU A 189 3.82 -16.98 15.94
N GLY A 190 3.53 -18.28 15.89
CA GLY A 190 2.75 -18.95 16.94
C GLY A 190 3.48 -18.97 18.28
N THR A 191 4.82 -19.00 18.25
CA THR A 191 5.65 -18.92 19.47
C THR A 191 5.67 -17.51 20.03
N LEU A 192 5.73 -16.48 19.17
CA LEU A 192 5.71 -15.07 19.56
C LEU A 192 4.33 -14.60 20.06
N HIS A 193 3.25 -15.27 19.63
CA HIS A 193 1.88 -14.96 20.02
C HIS A 193 1.23 -16.16 20.73
N PRO A 194 1.64 -16.47 21.97
CA PRO A 194 1.16 -17.64 22.69
C PRO A 194 -0.38 -17.62 22.83
N GLY A 195 -1.01 -18.75 22.55
CA GLY A 195 -2.46 -18.93 22.63
C GLY A 195 -3.27 -18.35 21.47
N LEU A 196 -2.65 -17.61 20.53
CA LEU A 196 -3.36 -17.06 19.36
C LEU A 196 -3.93 -18.17 18.47
N GLY A 197 -3.12 -19.18 18.14
CA GLY A 197 -3.57 -20.32 17.31
C GLY A 197 -4.76 -21.05 17.92
N GLU A 198 -4.73 -21.32 19.22
CA GLU A 198 -5.85 -21.95 19.94
C GLU A 198 -7.10 -21.07 19.95
N ARG A 199 -6.93 -19.74 20.12
CA ARG A 199 -8.04 -18.77 20.07
C ARG A 199 -8.71 -18.80 18.70
N LEU A 200 -7.93 -18.75 17.62
CA LEU A 200 -8.46 -18.83 16.26
C LEU A 200 -9.13 -20.18 16.00
N ALA A 201 -8.53 -21.28 16.45
CA ALA A 201 -9.11 -22.62 16.31
C ALA A 201 -10.46 -22.76 17.02
N ARG A 202 -10.66 -22.14 18.19
CA ARG A 202 -11.96 -22.07 18.86
C ARG A 202 -13.00 -21.29 18.05
N LEU A 203 -12.61 -20.15 17.48
CA LEU A 203 -13.50 -19.35 16.63
C LEU A 203 -13.91 -20.09 15.35
N VAL A 204 -13.04 -20.93 14.79
CA VAL A 204 -13.35 -21.75 13.61
C VAL A 204 -14.44 -22.79 13.87
N GLN A 205 -14.61 -23.25 15.12
CA GLN A 205 -15.65 -24.23 15.46
C GLN A 205 -17.06 -23.65 15.32
N ASN A 206 -17.22 -22.35 15.57
CA ASN A 206 -18.49 -21.64 15.40
C ASN A 206 -18.23 -20.23 14.84
N PRO A 207 -17.96 -20.10 13.52
CA PRO A 207 -17.68 -18.82 12.90
C PRO A 207 -18.92 -17.91 12.95
N ASP A 208 -18.76 -16.69 13.46
CA ASP A 208 -19.84 -15.69 13.55
C ASP A 208 -19.35 -14.33 13.02
N PRO A 209 -19.92 -13.80 11.92
CA PRO A 209 -19.55 -12.49 11.38
C PRO A 209 -19.85 -11.30 12.32
N ASN A 210 -20.66 -11.50 13.36
CA ASN A 210 -20.93 -10.49 14.40
C ASN A 210 -19.89 -10.50 15.53
N VAL A 211 -18.98 -11.49 15.53
CA VAL A 211 -17.86 -11.54 16.46
C VAL A 211 -16.64 -10.90 15.80
N LEU A 212 -16.02 -9.97 16.51
CA LEU A 212 -14.76 -9.37 16.11
C LEU A 212 -13.61 -10.07 16.83
N TYR A 213 -12.47 -10.15 16.15
CA TYR A 213 -11.21 -10.56 16.75
C TYR A 213 -10.07 -9.73 16.17
N ALA A 214 -9.04 -9.49 16.99
CA ALA A 214 -7.83 -8.83 16.54
C ALA A 214 -6.77 -9.85 16.16
N VAL A 215 -5.92 -9.49 15.21
CA VAL A 215 -4.77 -10.28 14.77
C VAL A 215 -3.55 -9.36 14.79
N PRO A 216 -2.44 -9.75 15.44
CA PRO A 216 -1.21 -8.96 15.42
C PRO A 216 -0.73 -8.68 14.00
N TYR A 217 -0.15 -7.51 13.76
CA TYR A 217 0.40 -7.13 12.45
C TYR A 217 1.38 -8.15 11.88
N SER A 218 2.21 -8.76 12.74
CA SER A 218 3.15 -9.82 12.34
C SER A 218 2.46 -11.08 11.81
N VAL A 219 1.19 -11.32 12.14
CA VAL A 219 0.39 -12.43 11.59
C VAL A 219 -0.44 -11.97 10.39
N ALA A 220 -1.04 -10.77 10.48
CA ALA A 220 -1.87 -10.22 9.41
C ALA A 220 -1.10 -9.96 8.11
N TRP A 221 0.20 -9.67 8.21
CA TRP A 221 1.12 -9.46 7.08
C TRP A 221 2.38 -10.33 7.20
N ALA A 222 2.22 -11.58 7.63
CA ALA A 222 3.33 -12.50 7.93
C ALA A 222 4.44 -12.57 6.88
N PRO A 223 4.17 -12.74 5.56
CA PRO A 223 5.24 -12.80 4.57
C PRO A 223 6.11 -11.54 4.54
N SER A 224 5.48 -10.37 4.63
CA SER A 224 6.16 -9.07 4.62
C SER A 224 6.99 -8.86 5.88
N VAL A 225 6.42 -9.15 7.06
CA VAL A 225 7.08 -8.94 8.35
C VAL A 225 8.27 -9.89 8.52
N VAL A 226 8.12 -11.15 8.13
CA VAL A 226 9.24 -12.12 8.15
C VAL A 226 10.35 -11.69 7.19
N ARG A 227 10.02 -11.20 5.99
CA ARG A 227 11.04 -10.68 5.08
C ARG A 227 11.76 -9.44 5.64
N ILE A 228 11.04 -8.54 6.32
CA ILE A 228 11.65 -7.39 7.01
C ILE A 228 12.60 -7.87 8.12
N TYR A 229 12.19 -8.85 8.93
CA TYR A 229 13.03 -9.46 9.95
C TYR A 229 14.36 -9.94 9.36
N ASP A 230 14.31 -10.71 8.26
CA ASP A 230 15.51 -11.23 7.59
C ASP A 230 16.41 -10.09 7.10
N LEU A 231 15.84 -9.09 6.43
CA LEU A 231 16.60 -7.93 5.91
C LEU A 231 17.29 -7.14 7.02
N LEU A 232 16.63 -6.95 8.17
CA LEU A 232 17.21 -6.26 9.32
C LEU A 232 18.30 -7.10 9.99
N ARG A 233 18.16 -8.43 10.03
CA ARG A 233 19.19 -9.34 10.53
C ARG A 233 20.41 -9.36 9.61
N GLU A 234 20.20 -9.43 8.29
CA GLU A 234 21.27 -9.32 7.29
C GLU A 234 22.02 -7.99 7.42
N ALA A 235 21.31 -6.86 7.53
CA ALA A 235 21.92 -5.55 7.73
C ALA A 235 22.71 -5.48 9.05
N SER A 236 22.17 -6.06 10.13
CA SER A 236 22.86 -6.14 11.41
C SER A 236 24.18 -6.89 11.31
N ASP A 237 24.18 -8.04 10.64
CA ASP A 237 25.38 -8.88 10.52
C ASP A 237 26.46 -8.19 9.68
N LEU A 238 26.06 -7.40 8.67
CA LEU A 238 26.98 -6.56 7.88
C LEU A 238 27.62 -5.44 8.70
N MET A 239 26.86 -4.83 9.61
CA MET A 239 27.34 -3.72 10.45
C MET A 239 28.14 -4.17 11.68
N GLN A 240 28.12 -5.46 12.03
CA GLN A 240 28.69 -5.95 13.30
C GLN A 240 30.16 -5.59 13.53
N ALA A 241 30.96 -5.51 12.46
CA ALA A 241 32.39 -5.21 12.55
C ALA A 241 32.69 -3.70 12.59
N THR A 242 31.86 -2.89 11.94
CA THR A 242 32.08 -1.44 11.75
C THR A 242 31.32 -0.61 12.77
N ASP A 243 30.10 -1.01 13.12
CA ASP A 243 29.23 -0.37 14.12
C ASP A 243 28.40 -1.42 14.87
N ALA A 244 28.95 -1.92 15.97
CA ALA A 244 28.31 -2.95 16.80
C ALA A 244 27.03 -2.44 17.49
N ASP A 245 26.92 -1.15 17.78
CA ASP A 245 25.76 -0.56 18.45
C ASP A 245 24.59 -0.46 17.47
N PHE A 246 24.84 0.02 16.24
CA PHE A 246 23.84 0.02 15.19
C PHE A 246 23.44 -1.40 14.80
N ALA A 247 24.39 -2.34 14.71
CA ALA A 247 24.09 -3.75 14.53
C ALA A 247 23.15 -4.29 15.63
N ALA A 248 23.41 -3.98 16.91
CA ALA A 248 22.57 -4.41 18.02
C ALA A 248 21.15 -3.79 17.92
N TYR A 249 21.05 -2.51 17.59
CA TYR A 249 19.78 -1.83 17.35
C TYR A 249 18.96 -2.55 16.26
N LEU A 250 19.58 -2.91 15.13
CA LEU A 250 18.90 -3.60 14.03
C LEU A 250 18.38 -4.98 14.45
N ARG A 251 19.11 -5.73 15.28
CA ARG A 251 18.60 -7.01 15.82
C ARG A 251 17.39 -6.82 16.70
N LEU A 252 17.45 -5.84 17.60
CA LEU A 252 16.33 -5.53 18.49
C LEU A 252 15.10 -5.11 17.67
N ARG A 253 15.30 -4.21 16.70
CA ARG A 253 14.21 -3.75 15.82
C ARG A 253 13.66 -4.86 14.93
N ALA A 254 14.44 -5.87 14.58
CA ALA A 254 13.91 -7.03 13.88
C ALA A 254 12.89 -7.79 14.74
N HIS A 255 13.10 -7.85 16.06
CA HIS A 255 12.23 -8.57 16.99
C HIS A 255 10.98 -7.77 17.44
N ASP A 256 11.05 -6.44 17.45
CA ASP A 256 9.96 -5.52 17.83
C ASP A 256 8.79 -5.52 16.82
#